data_AF-A0A8J3TB27-F1
#
_entry.id   AF-A0A8J3TB27-F1
#
_cell.length_a   1.000
_cell.length_b   1.000
_cell.length_c   1.000
_cell.angle_alpha   90.00
_cell.angle_beta   90.00
_cell.angle_gamma   90.00
#
_symmetry.space_group_name_H-M   'P 1'
#
loop_
_entity.id
_entity.type
_entity.pdbx_description
1 polymer ?
#
loop_
_entity_poly.entity_id
_entity_poly.type
_entity_poly.pdbx_seq_one_letter_code
_entity_poly.pdbx_strand_id
1 'polypeptide(L)'
;MTYTVAAVLGVLGALAVDVALLRTRLVAGLTFWATYPIIFGFQLLSNGVLTGFGVVRYNPDAILGLRIAYAPVEDLAFGFALVLTTLSVWVWLGRRSGSAPTP
;
A
#
# COMPACT_ATOMS: atom_id res chain seq x y z
N MET A 1 3.25 -20.39 -1.13
CA MET A 1 3.61 -19.04 -1.61
C MET A 1 4.26 -18.32 -0.46
N THR A 2 5.51 -17.86 -0.60
CA THR A 2 6.14 -17.05 0.45
C THR A 2 5.43 -15.70 0.55
N TYR A 3 5.39 -15.13 1.76
CA TYR A 3 4.70 -13.86 2.03
C TYR A 3 5.26 -12.73 1.14
N THR A 4 6.56 -12.79 0.87
CA THR A 4 7.29 -11.93 -0.06
C THR A 4 6.76 -11.98 -1.50
N VAL A 5 6.46 -13.18 -2.02
CA VAL A 5 5.93 -13.31 -3.39
C VAL A 5 4.56 -12.65 -3.47
N ALA A 6 3.72 -12.84 -2.47
CA ALA A 6 2.42 -12.20 -2.41
C ALA A 6 2.53 -10.67 -2.30
N ALA A 7 3.48 -10.16 -1.50
CA ALA A 7 3.74 -8.72 -1.39
C ALA A 7 4.21 -8.11 -2.72
N VAL A 8 5.16 -8.75 -3.41
CA VAL A 8 5.67 -8.30 -4.72
C VAL A 8 4.56 -8.30 -5.76
N LEU A 9 3.78 -9.39 -5.85
CA LEU A 9 2.65 -9.47 -6.77
C LEU A 9 1.59 -8.41 -6.45
N GLY A 10 1.36 -8.13 -5.16
CA GLY A 10 0.46 -7.06 -4.71
C GLY A 10 0.90 -5.68 -5.21
N VAL A 11 2.18 -5.33 -5.05
CA VAL A 11 2.72 -4.05 -5.52
C VAL A 11 2.66 -3.95 -7.04
N LEU A 12 3.11 -4.98 -7.76
CA LEU A 12 3.05 -5.00 -9.22
C LEU A 12 1.62 -4.91 -9.73
N GLY A 13 0.69 -5.62 -9.09
CA GLY A 13 -0.74 -5.54 -9.37
C GLY A 13 -1.29 -4.14 -9.15
N ALA A 14 -0.98 -3.51 -8.01
CA ALA A 14 -1.43 -2.15 -7.71
C ALA A 14 -0.90 -1.12 -8.71
N LEU A 15 0.38 -1.21 -9.10
CA LEU A 15 0.98 -0.36 -10.14
C LEU A 15 0.32 -0.58 -11.50
N ALA A 16 0.05 -1.84 -11.87
CA ALA A 16 -0.66 -2.16 -13.11
C ALA A 16 -2.09 -1.59 -13.09
N VAL A 17 -2.79 -1.66 -11.96
CA VAL A 17 -4.11 -1.07 -11.79
C VAL A 17 -4.06 0.47 -11.95
N ASP A 18 -3.15 1.15 -11.25
CA ASP A 18 -3.04 2.62 -11.31
C ASP A 18 -2.61 3.13 -12.69
N VAL A 19 -1.55 2.56 -13.26
CA VAL A 19 -0.89 3.11 -14.46
C VAL A 19 -1.49 2.57 -15.74
N ALA A 20 -1.77 1.27 -15.82
CA ALA A 20 -2.17 0.61 -17.06
C ALA A 20 -3.69 0.46 -17.20
N LEU A 21 -4.38 -0.01 -16.14
CA LEU A 21 -5.81 -0.35 -16.19
C LEU A 21 -6.71 0.89 -16.03
N LEU A 22 -6.58 1.59 -14.89
CA LEU A 22 -7.42 2.75 -14.56
C LEU A 22 -6.84 4.06 -15.09
N ARG A 23 -5.55 4.06 -15.43
CA ARG A 23 -4.81 5.21 -15.98
C ARG A 23 -4.99 6.46 -15.10
N THR A 24 -5.00 6.26 -13.80
CA THR A 24 -5.07 7.33 -12.79
C THR A 24 -3.71 8.00 -12.62
N ARG A 25 -2.63 7.23 -12.77
CA ARG A 25 -1.22 7.67 -12.66
C ARG A 25 -0.92 8.41 -11.35
N LEU A 26 -1.57 8.00 -10.27
CA LEU A 26 -1.38 8.61 -8.95
C LEU A 26 0.05 8.44 -8.46
N VAL A 27 0.66 7.27 -8.73
CA VAL A 27 2.04 6.99 -8.33
C VAL A 27 3.06 7.92 -9.00
N ALA A 28 2.71 8.55 -10.12
CA ALA A 28 3.58 9.52 -10.80
C ALA A 28 3.38 10.96 -10.30
N GLY A 29 2.37 11.21 -9.46
CA GLY A 29 2.02 12.54 -8.98
C GLY A 29 2.77 12.94 -7.71
N LEU A 30 3.26 14.19 -7.65
CA LEU A 30 3.90 14.75 -6.46
C LEU A 30 2.98 14.76 -5.24
N THR A 31 1.68 15.01 -5.42
CA THR A 31 0.71 15.05 -4.31
C THR A 31 0.60 13.70 -3.59
N PHE A 32 0.69 12.58 -4.34
CA PHE A 32 0.69 11.25 -3.74
C PHE A 32 1.91 11.08 -2.84
N TRP A 33 3.10 11.40 -3.34
CA TRP A 33 4.34 11.29 -2.56
C TRP A 33 4.47 12.30 -1.42
N ALA A 34 3.81 13.46 -1.50
CA ALA A 34 3.76 14.43 -0.41
C ALA A 34 2.87 13.95 0.76
N THR A 35 1.81 13.18 0.46
CA THR A 35 0.84 12.71 1.46
C THR A 35 1.14 11.30 1.98
N TYR A 36 1.77 10.45 1.16
CA TYR A 36 2.12 9.07 1.50
C TYR A 36 2.95 8.92 2.79
N PRO A 37 3.92 9.80 3.12
CA PRO A 37 4.68 9.69 4.38
C PRO A 37 3.82 9.71 5.64
N ILE A 38 2.67 10.39 5.62
CA ILE A 38 1.73 10.40 6.74
C ILE A 38 1.16 8.99 6.94
N ILE A 39 0.69 8.38 5.85
CA ILE A 39 0.13 7.02 5.84
C ILE A 39 1.20 6.02 6.27
N PHE A 40 2.40 6.13 5.71
CA PHE A 40 3.54 5.29 6.05
C PHE A 40 3.92 5.39 7.54
N GLY A 41 3.89 6.59 8.12
CA GLY A 41 4.14 6.81 9.55
C GLY A 41 3.11 6.09 10.44
N PHE A 42 1.81 6.22 10.13
CA PHE A 42 0.77 5.49 10.86
C PHE A 42 0.86 3.99 10.65
N GLN A 43 1.23 3.53 9.45
CA GLN A 43 1.42 2.12 9.16
C GLN A 43 2.54 1.51 10.01
N LEU A 44 3.68 2.21 10.14
CA LEU A 44 4.76 1.78 11.03
C LEU A 44 4.33 1.78 12.50
N LEU A 45 3.60 2.80 12.93
CA LEU A 45 3.11 2.87 14.30
C LEU A 45 2.16 1.71 14.62
N SER A 46 1.13 1.50 13.79
CA SER A 46 0.15 0.42 13.98
C SER A 46 0.80 -0.95 13.91
N ASN A 47 1.63 -1.19 12.89
CA ASN A 47 2.29 -2.49 12.73
C ASN A 47 3.28 -2.74 13.87
N GLY A 48 4.04 -1.73 14.29
CA GLY A 48 4.97 -1.84 15.42
C GLY A 48 4.27 -2.08 16.75
N VAL A 49 3.14 -1.42 16.99
CA VAL A 49 2.30 -1.66 18.18
C VAL A 49 1.73 -3.08 18.16
N LEU A 50 1.10 -3.50 17.06
CA LEU A 50 0.44 -4.81 16.96
C LEU A 50 1.43 -5.98 17.02
N THR A 51 2.57 -5.84 16.35
CA THR A 51 3.61 -6.88 16.34
C THR A 51 4.40 -6.84 17.65
N GLY A 52 4.65 -5.65 18.21
CA GLY A 52 5.33 -5.48 19.49
C GLY A 52 4.55 -6.03 20.69
N PHE A 53 3.22 -5.95 20.66
CA PHE A 53 2.36 -6.59 21.67
C PHE A 53 2.10 -8.08 21.42
N GLY A 54 2.69 -8.68 20.38
CA GLY A 54 2.52 -10.11 20.07
C GLY A 54 1.11 -10.49 19.64
N VAL A 55 0.27 -9.50 19.30
CA VAL A 55 -1.09 -9.70 18.78
C VAL A 55 -1.02 -10.30 17.38
N VAL A 56 -0.11 -9.81 16.55
CA VAL A 56 0.17 -10.36 15.23
C VAL A 56 1.49 -11.12 15.26
N ARG A 57 1.44 -12.42 14.95
CA ARG A 57 2.60 -13.30 14.89
C ARG A 57 2.79 -13.80 13.46
N TYR A 58 3.95 -13.52 12.90
CA TYR A 58 4.37 -14.02 11.59
C TYR A 58 5.14 -15.32 11.73
N ASN A 59 4.88 -16.27 10.83
CA ASN A 59 5.68 -17.48 10.73
C ASN A 59 7.07 -17.13 10.15
N PRO A 60 8.17 -17.38 10.87
CA PRO A 60 9.52 -17.07 10.40
C PRO A 60 9.88 -17.76 9.08
N ASP A 61 9.31 -18.93 8.78
CA ASP A 61 9.57 -19.66 7.54
C ASP A 61 8.88 -19.05 6.30
N ALA A 62 7.96 -18.11 6.52
CA ALA A 62 7.17 -17.49 5.46
C ALA A 62 7.64 -16.07 5.09
N ILE A 63 8.49 -15.44 5.90
CA ILE A 63 8.97 -14.05 5.76
C ILE A 63 10.48 -14.02 5.43
N LEU A 64 10.96 -12.95 4.79
CA LEU A 64 12.39 -12.74 4.52
C LEU A 64 13.26 -12.55 5.78
N GLY A 65 12.63 -12.33 6.94
CA GLY A 65 13.31 -12.06 8.22
C GLY A 65 13.70 -10.60 8.45
N LEU A 66 13.61 -9.73 7.43
CA LEU A 66 13.85 -8.30 7.58
C LEU A 66 12.64 -7.62 8.25
N ARG A 67 12.89 -6.92 9.36
CA ARG A 67 11.85 -6.22 10.13
C ARG A 67 12.17 -4.74 10.26
N ILE A 68 11.16 -3.89 10.07
CA ILE A 68 11.21 -2.45 10.35
C ILE A 68 10.18 -2.16 11.44
N ALA A 69 10.61 -1.51 12.52
CA ALA A 69 9.77 -1.25 13.69
C ALA A 69 9.02 -2.51 14.17
N TYR A 70 9.73 -3.64 14.30
CA TYR A 70 9.21 -4.97 14.69
C TYR A 70 8.34 -5.70 13.66
N ALA A 71 7.83 -5.03 12.61
CA ALA A 71 6.99 -5.61 11.58
C ALA A 71 7.79 -6.07 10.35
N PRO A 72 7.37 -7.13 9.63
CA PRO A 72 8.01 -7.56 8.38
C PRO A 72 7.95 -6.46 7.30
N VAL A 73 9.01 -6.32 6.49
CA VAL A 73 9.04 -5.33 5.40
C VAL A 73 7.96 -5.59 4.35
N GLU A 74 7.55 -6.85 4.19
CA GLU A 74 6.46 -7.25 3.32
C GLU A 74 5.12 -6.57 3.66
N ASP A 75 4.85 -6.27 4.94
CA ASP A 75 3.63 -5.55 5.34
C ASP A 75 3.60 -4.12 4.82
N LEU A 76 4.78 -3.50 4.67
CA LEU A 76 4.91 -2.17 4.09
C LEU A 76 4.53 -2.18 2.61
N ALA A 77 5.01 -3.20 1.89
CA ALA A 77 4.65 -3.42 0.49
C ALA A 77 3.14 -3.70 0.32
N PHE A 78 2.55 -4.50 1.21
CA PHE A 78 1.11 -4.76 1.20
C PHE A 78 0.28 -3.50 1.46
N GLY A 79 0.63 -2.70 2.48
CA GLY A 79 -0.10 -1.46 2.73
C GLY A 79 0.08 -0.43 1.61
N PHE A 80 1.27 -0.36 0.98
CA PHE A 80 1.45 0.44 -0.24
C PHE A 80 0.47 0.01 -1.34
N ALA A 81 0.42 -1.29 -1.64
CA ALA A 81 -0.46 -1.83 -2.67
C ALA A 81 -1.93 -1.52 -2.36
N LEU A 82 -2.36 -1.73 -1.11
CA LEU A 82 -3.71 -1.43 -0.64
C LEU A 82 -4.07 0.05 -0.85
N VAL A 83 -3.21 0.96 -0.41
CA VAL A 83 -3.44 2.41 -0.51
C VAL A 83 -3.50 2.85 -1.97
N LEU A 84 -2.52 2.44 -2.78
CA LEU A 84 -2.46 2.82 -4.19
C LEU A 84 -3.69 2.31 -4.95
N THR A 85 -4.06 1.04 -4.79
CA THR A 85 -5.26 0.48 -5.44
C THR A 85 -6.54 1.18 -4.99
N THR A 86 -6.70 1.41 -3.68
CA THR A 86 -7.89 2.08 -3.13
C THR A 86 -8.06 3.49 -3.71
N LEU A 87 -6.99 4.29 -3.70
CA LEU A 87 -7.04 5.65 -4.25
C LEU A 87 -7.24 5.65 -5.77
N SER A 88 -6.63 4.71 -6.49
CA SER A 88 -6.80 4.59 -7.94
C SER A 88 -8.25 4.28 -8.30
N VAL A 89 -8.88 3.34 -7.59
CA VAL A 89 -10.30 3.01 -7.77
C VAL A 89 -11.18 4.21 -7.41
N TRP A 90 -10.91 4.88 -6.30
CA TRP A 90 -11.65 6.07 -5.86
C TRP A 90 -11.64 7.18 -6.91
N VAL A 91 -10.45 7.56 -7.39
CA VAL A 91 -10.28 8.61 -8.39
C VAL A 91 -10.95 8.23 -9.70
N TRP A 92 -10.83 6.97 -10.12
CA TRP A 92 -11.47 6.48 -11.33
C TRP A 92 -13.01 6.50 -11.23
N LEU A 93 -13.59 6.10 -10.09
CA LEU A 93 -15.03 6.22 -9.85
C LEU A 93 -15.47 7.68 -9.84
N GLY A 94 -14.74 8.56 -9.16
CA GLY A 94 -15.04 10.00 -9.13
C GLY A 94 -15.03 10.66 -10.51
N ARG A 95 -14.12 10.24 -11.40
CA ARG A 95 -14.10 10.68 -12.81
C ARG A 95 -15.35 10.25 -13.59
N ARG A 96 -15.94 9.10 -13.24
CA ARG A 96 -17.16 8.57 -13.91
C ARG A 96 -18.46 9.17 -13.36
N SER A 97 -18.49 9.52 -12.09
CA SER A 97 -19.67 10.08 -11.43
C SER A 97 -19.92 11.56 -11.76
N GLY A 98 -19.12 12.18 -12.64
CA GLY A 98 -19.27 13.59 -13.03
C GLY A 98 -18.98 14.58 -11.90
N SER A 99 -18.44 14.12 -10.78
CA SER A 99 -18.15 14.93 -9.58
C SER A 99 -16.87 15.76 -9.72
N ALA A 100 -16.36 15.96 -10.94
CA ALA A 100 -15.21 16.80 -11.16
C ALA A 100 -15.58 18.25 -10.80
N PRO A 101 -14.81 18.94 -9.95
CA PRO A 101 -14.96 20.37 -9.76
C PRO A 101 -14.85 21.03 -11.14
N THR A 102 -15.85 21.82 -11.51
CA THR A 102 -15.71 22.78 -12.61
C THR A 102 -14.51 23.69 -12.30
N PRO A 103 -13.69 24.03 -13.32
CA PRO A 103 -12.53 24.90 -13.14
C PRO A 103 -12.90 26.28 -12.60
#